data_AF-A0A7C6SBX8-F1
#
_entry.id   AF-A0A7C6SBX8-F1
#
_cell.length_a   1.000
_cell.length_b   1.000
_cell.length_c   1.000
_cell.angle_alpha   90.00
_cell.angle_beta   90.00
_cell.angle_gamma   90.00
#
_symmetry.space_group_name_H-M   'P 1'
#
loop_
_entity.id
_entity.type
_entity.pdbx_description
1 polymer ?
#
loop_
_entity_poly.entity_id
_entity_poly.type
_entity_poly.pdbx_seq_one_letter_code
_entity_poly.pdbx_strand_id
1 'polypeptide(L)' 'RGYVAPTGKDLICIPAFSDILIDGEERTAIKLIVEHRK' A
#
# COMPACT_ATOMS: atom_id res chain seq x y z
N ARG A 1 8.58 3.95 -7.17
CA ARG A 1 8.23 5.06 -8.11
C ARG A 1 9.02 5.00 -9.43
N GLY A 2 10.32 4.64 -9.46
CA GLY A 2 11.15 4.65 -10.68
C GLY A 2 10.60 3.87 -11.89
N TYR A 3 9.93 2.73 -11.69
CA TYR A 3 9.31 1.95 -12.78
C TYR A 3 8.05 2.57 -13.39
N VAL A 4 7.32 3.39 -12.62
CA VAL A 4 6.01 3.95 -13.03
C VAL A 4 6.14 5.41 -13.46
N ALA A 5 7.22 6.09 -13.08
CA ALA A 5 7.50 7.46 -13.50
C ALA A 5 7.46 7.66 -15.04
N PRO A 6 7.99 6.73 -15.89
CA PRO A 6 7.93 6.89 -17.35
C PRO A 6 6.51 6.85 -17.94
N THR A 7 5.51 6.33 -17.21
CA THR A 7 4.14 6.22 -17.71
C THR A 7 3.30 7.46 -17.40
N GLY A 8 3.90 8.54 -16.87
CA GLY A 8 3.20 9.79 -16.53
C GLY A 8 2.19 9.67 -15.39
N LYS A 9 2.21 8.57 -14.61
CA LYS A 9 1.30 8.35 -13.48
C LYS A 9 1.95 8.87 -12.20
N ASP A 10 1.32 9.86 -11.57
CA ASP A 10 1.70 10.28 -10.22
C ASP A 10 1.08 9.33 -9.20
N LEU A 11 1.92 8.58 -8.49
CA LEU A 11 1.48 7.60 -7.50
C LEU A 11 1.45 8.22 -6.10
N ILE A 12 0.39 7.94 -5.35
CA ILE A 12 0.28 8.23 -3.92
C ILE A 12 0.20 6.92 -3.13
N CYS A 13 0.70 6.94 -1.90
CA CYS A 13 0.61 5.83 -0.96
C CYS A 13 -0.18 6.29 0.26
N ILE A 14 -1.27 5.59 0.58
CA ILE A 14 -2.10 5.85 1.76
C ILE A 14 -1.85 4.73 2.76
N PRO A 15 -1.22 5.00 3.92
CA PRO A 15 -1.04 3.99 4.96
C PRO A 15 -2.36 3.74 5.70
N ALA A 16 -2.63 2.48 6.00
CA ALA A 16 -3.77 2.06 6.81
C ALA A 16 -3.36 0.89 7.71
N PHE A 17 -4.01 0.77 8.87
CA PHE A 17 -3.88 -0.43 9.71
C PHE A 17 -4.92 -1.47 9.29
N SER A 18 -4.55 -2.74 9.37
CA SER A 18 -5.44 -3.87 9.14
C SER A 18 -5.01 -5.02 10.02
N ASP A 19 -5.96 -5.69 10.66
CA ASP A 19 -5.68 -6.93 11.36
C ASP A 19 -5.56 -8.08 10.37
N ILE A 20 -4.57 -8.95 10.58
CA ILE A 20 -4.30 -10.13 9.75
C ILE A 20 -3.97 -11.33 10.63
N LEU A 21 -4.28 -12.52 10.15
CA LEU A 21 -3.86 -13.79 10.77
C LEU A 21 -2.52 -14.22 10.19
N ILE A 22 -1.52 -14.42 11.05
CA ILE A 22 -0.23 -15.02 10.70
C ILE A 22 0.03 -16.15 11.70
N ASP A 23 0.24 -17.37 11.20
CA ASP A 23 0.53 -18.56 12.02
C ASP A 23 -0.50 -18.82 13.14
N GLY A 24 -1.77 -18.46 12.91
CA GLY A 24 -2.85 -18.61 13.89
C GLY A 24 -2.95 -17.47 14.92
N GLU A 25 -2.09 -16.45 14.82
CA GLU A 25 -2.12 -15.26 15.69
C GLU A 25 -2.67 -14.04 14.93
N GLU A 26 -3.53 -13.26 15.60
CA GLU A 26 -3.93 -11.93 15.11
C GLU A 26 -2.80 -10.93 15.30
N ARG A 27 -2.47 -10.21 14.22
CA ARG A 27 -1.44 -9.18 14.21
C ARG A 27 -1.94 -7.94 13.48
N THR A 28 -1.60 -6.77 14.00
CA THR A 28 -1.87 -5.50 13.32
C THR A 28 -0.81 -5.25 12.25
N ALA A 29 -1.22 -5.22 10.98
CA ALA A 29 -0.37 -4.93 9.83
C ALA A 29 -0.51 -3.46 9.40
N ILE A 30 0.54 -2.95 8.76
CA ILE A 30 0.49 -1.70 7.98
C ILE A 30 0.28 -2.08 6.52
N LYS A 31 -0.84 -1.65 5.96
CA LYS A 31 -1.16 -1.75 4.53
C LYS A 31 -0.83 -0.43 3.85
N LEU A 32 -0.05 -0.50 2.77
CA LEU A 32 0.17 0.64 1.87
C LEU A 32 -0.78 0.50 0.68
N ILE A 33 -1.80 1.34 0.63
CA ILE A 33 -2.72 1.42 -0.51
C ILE A 33 -2.06 2.32 -1.55
N VAL A 34 -1.81 1.78 -2.74
CA VAL A 34 -1.12 2.50 -3.83
C VAL A 34 -2.12 2.84 -4.92
N GLU A 35 -2.27 4.13 -5.20
CA GLU A 35 -3.20 4.66 -6.19
C GLU A 35 -2.53 5.73 -7.05
N HIS A 36 -3.11 6.05 -8.21
CA HIS A 36 -2.69 7.23 -8.96
C HIS A 36 -3.45 8.46 -8.44
N ARG A 37 -2.81 9.63 -8.47
CA ARG A 37 -3.49 10.91 -8.22
C ARG A 37 -4.52 11.13 -9.35
N LYS A 38 -5.75 11.53 -8.98
CA LYS A 38 -6.73 12.05 -9.94
C LYS A 38 -6.28 13.40 -10.48
#